data_AF-A0A3A0BMK6-F1
#
_entry.id   AF-A0A3A0BMK6-F1
#
_cell.length_a   1.000
_cell.length_b   1.000
_cell.length_c   1.000
_cell.angle_alpha   90.00
_cell.angle_beta   90.00
_cell.angle_gamma   90.00
#
_symmetry.space_group_name_H-M   'P 1'
#
loop_
_entity.id
_entity.type
_entity.pdbx_description
1 polymer ?
#
loop_
_entity_poly.entity_id
_entity_poly.type
_entity_poly.pdbx_seq_one_letter_code
_entity_poly.pdbx_strand_id
1 'polypeptide(L)' 'MRVAGQRSSGEGVSPISVELRPGESQESILKRFRKAVAEARILPIVRQKRWFTSKSEVKRIKRQKAIRKSQRGVGRRAA' A
#
# COMPACT_ATOMS: atom_id res chain seq x y z
N MET A 1 -8.00 -13.01 -39.50
CA MET A 1 -8.28 -11.55 -39.43
C MET A 1 -8.38 -11.13 -37.97
N ARG A 2 -7.56 -10.16 -37.55
CA ARG A 2 -7.55 -9.59 -36.19
C ARG A 2 -8.81 -8.75 -35.96
N VAL A 3 -9.49 -8.94 -34.83
CA VAL A 3 -10.33 -7.88 -34.27
C VAL A 3 -9.52 -7.21 -33.18
N ALA A 4 -9.38 -5.90 -33.36
CA ALA A 4 -8.49 -5.00 -32.66
C ALA A 4 -8.76 -4.96 -31.15
N GLY A 5 -7.67 -4.82 -30.39
CA GLY A 5 -7.71 -4.61 -28.95
C GLY A 5 -8.56 -3.40 -28.60
N GLN A 6 -9.59 -3.64 -27.79
CA GLN A 6 -10.28 -2.60 -27.03
C GLN A 6 -9.30 -2.08 -25.98
N ARG A 7 -8.50 -1.08 -26.36
CA ARG A 7 -7.84 -0.19 -25.40
C ARG A 7 -8.81 0.94 -25.12
N SER A 8 -9.68 0.74 -24.13
CA SER A 8 -10.52 1.81 -23.58
C SER A 8 -9.64 2.78 -22.78
N SER A 9 -9.26 3.87 -23.45
CA SER A 9 -9.37 5.25 -22.99
C SER A 9 -9.37 5.49 -21.47
N GLY A 10 -8.28 6.02 -20.93
CA GLY A 10 -8.32 7.14 -19.98
C GLY A 10 -8.97 6.97 -18.61
N GLU A 11 -9.23 5.77 -18.11
CA GLU A 11 -9.59 5.59 -16.70
C GLU A 11 -8.37 5.86 -15.82
N GLY A 12 -8.50 6.77 -14.86
CA GLY A 12 -7.48 6.97 -13.83
C GLY A 12 -7.15 5.62 -13.23
N VAL A 13 -5.94 5.13 -13.50
CA VAL A 13 -5.47 3.80 -13.09
C VAL A 13 -5.60 3.74 -11.58
N SER A 14 -6.65 3.09 -11.08
CA SER A 14 -6.74 2.73 -9.69
C SER A 14 -5.50 1.91 -9.39
N PRO A 15 -4.62 2.35 -8.48
CA PRO A 15 -3.30 1.73 -8.35
C PRO A 15 -3.37 0.26 -7.93
N ILE A 16 -4.52 -0.20 -7.42
CA ILE A 16 -4.79 -1.59 -7.05
C ILE A 16 -6.21 -1.97 -7.52
N SER A 17 -6.31 -3.03 -8.33
CA SER A 17 -7.57 -3.72 -8.66
C SER A 17 -7.46 -5.21 -8.29
N VAL A 18 -8.58 -5.83 -7.92
CA VAL A 18 -8.66 -7.27 -7.60
C VAL A 18 -9.92 -7.85 -8.24
N GLU A 19 -9.74 -8.89 -9.04
CA GLU A 19 -10.83 -9.63 -9.68
C GLU A 19 -11.31 -10.80 -8.82
N LEU A 20 -12.62 -11.07 -8.89
CA LEU A 20 -13.27 -12.18 -8.23
C LEU A 20 -12.88 -13.50 -8.90
N ARG A 21 -12.46 -14.49 -8.09
CA ARG A 21 -12.16 -15.83 -8.60
C ARG A 21 -13.42 -16.72 -8.57
N PRO A 22 -13.56 -17.69 -9.48
CA PRO A 22 -14.66 -18.65 -9.43
C PRO A 22 -14.71 -19.38 -8.08
N GLY A 23 -15.88 -19.44 -7.46
CA GLY A 23 -16.08 -20.08 -6.15
C GLY A 23 -15.54 -19.30 -4.94
N GLU A 24 -15.05 -18.07 -5.14
CA GLU A 24 -14.58 -17.22 -4.04
C GLU A 24 -15.75 -16.53 -3.33
N SER A 25 -15.70 -16.47 -2.00
CA SER A 25 -16.65 -15.70 -1.20
C SER A 25 -16.31 -14.21 -1.20
N GLN A 26 -17.34 -13.37 -1.00
CA GLN A 26 -17.17 -11.91 -0.97
C GLN A 26 -16.20 -11.43 0.14
N GLU A 27 -16.10 -12.17 1.25
CA GLU A 27 -15.17 -11.83 2.31
C GLU A 27 -13.71 -12.12 1.92
N SER A 28 -13.48 -13.18 1.13
CA SER A 28 -12.15 -13.57 0.66
C SER A 28 -11.56 -12.52 -0.29
N ILE A 29 -12.36 -12.02 -1.24
CA ILE A 29 -11.92 -10.94 -2.14
C ILE A 29 -11.55 -9.67 -1.37
N LEU A 30 -12.30 -9.30 -0.33
CA LEU A 30 -11.97 -8.15 0.53
C LEU A 30 -10.67 -8.35 1.32
N LYS A 31 -10.35 -9.58 1.74
CA LYS A 31 -9.07 -9.90 2.38
C LYS A 31 -7.91 -9.73 1.39
N ARG A 32 -8.07 -10.20 0.15
CA ARG A 32 -7.06 -10.04 -0.92
C ARG A 32 -6.85 -8.58 -1.28
N PHE A 33 -7.92 -7.81 -1.43
CA PHE A 33 -7.83 -6.37 -1.69
C PHE A 33 -7.06 -5.64 -0.58
N ARG A 34 -7.41 -5.89 0.69
CA ARG A 34 -6.68 -5.32 1.84
C ARG A 34 -5.19 -5.68 1.82
N LYS A 35 -4.86 -6.93 1.48
CA LYS A 35 -3.47 -7.38 1.35
C LYS A 35 -2.74 -6.64 0.23
N ALA A 36 -3.33 -6.55 -0.96
CA ALA A 36 -2.74 -5.84 -2.10
C ALA A 36 -2.51 -4.33 -1.79
N VAL A 37 -3.46 -3.68 -1.12
CA VAL A 37 -3.33 -2.29 -0.65
C VAL A 37 -2.18 -2.14 0.36
N ALA A 38 -2.05 -3.09 1.29
CA ALA A 38 -0.99 -3.08 2.29
C ALA A 38 0.41 -3.28 1.66
N GLU A 39 0.54 -4.21 0.71
CA GLU A 39 1.77 -4.49 -0.03
C GLU A 39 2.22 -3.29 -0.87
N ALA A 40 1.28 -2.64 -1.58
CA ALA A 40 1.55 -1.44 -2.37
C ALA A 40 1.94 -0.22 -1.52
N ARG A 41 1.70 -0.26 -0.19
CA ARG A 41 1.98 0.83 0.76
C ARG A 41 1.38 2.19 0.34
N ILE A 42 0.28 2.18 -0.40
CA ILE A 42 -0.32 3.40 -0.98
C ILE A 42 -0.81 4.38 0.11
N LEU A 43 -1.50 3.88 1.14
CA LEU A 43 -2.05 4.72 2.21
C LEU A 43 -0.94 5.44 3.03
N PRO A 44 0.15 4.78 3.48
CA PRO A 44 1.28 5.46 4.08
C PRO A 44 1.91 6.54 3.19
N ILE A 45 2.04 6.28 1.89
CA ILE A 45 2.62 7.23 0.93
C ILE A 45 1.75 8.48 0.82
N VAL A 46 0.44 8.30 0.59
CA VAL A 46 -0.50 9.41 0.48
C VAL A 46 -0.57 10.20 1.79
N ARG A 47 -0.61 9.52 2.95
CA ARG A 47 -0.58 10.18 4.26
C ARG A 47 0.67 11.02 4.46
N GLN A 48 1.83 10.55 4.01
CA GLN A 48 3.09 11.30 4.09
C GLN A 48 3.10 12.51 3.16
N LYS A 49 2.44 12.43 2.01
CA LYS A 49 2.35 13.51 1.01
C LYS A 49 1.20 14.49 1.26
N ARG A 50 0.29 14.20 2.20
CA ARG A 50 -0.93 14.97 2.46
C ARG A 50 -0.66 16.45 2.76
N TRP A 51 0.40 16.74 3.51
CA TRP A 51 0.75 18.09 3.93
C TRP A 51 2.21 18.38 3.62
N PHE A 52 2.53 19.65 3.39
CA PHE A 52 3.92 20.07 3.31
C PHE A 52 4.63 19.76 4.62
N THR A 53 5.84 19.22 4.54
CA THR A 53 6.70 18.94 5.68
C THR A 53 8.12 19.27 5.26
N SER A 54 8.82 20.09 6.04
CA SER A 54 10.17 20.52 5.70
C SER A 54 11.16 19.35 5.64
N LYS A 55 12.26 19.51 4.89
CA LYS A 55 13.28 18.45 4.74
C LYS A 55 13.89 18.03 6.08
N SER A 56 14.09 18.97 7.00
CA SER A 56 14.59 18.72 8.36
C SER A 56 13.60 17.88 9.17
N GLU A 57 12.32 18.20 9.08
CA GLU A 57 11.27 17.50 9.80
C GLU A 57 11.08 16.06 9.28
N VAL A 58 11.15 15.86 7.95
CA VAL A 58 11.19 14.51 7.36
C VAL A 58 12.39 13.69 7.88
N LYS A 59 13.58 14.30 7.97
CA LYS A 59 14.78 13.63 8.53
C LYS A 59 14.59 13.26 10.00
N ARG A 60 14.06 14.18 10.81
CA ARG A 60 13.76 13.97 12.24
C ARG A 60 12.80 12.80 12.44
N ILE A 61 11.69 12.80 11.70
CA ILE A 61 10.68 11.72 11.74
C ILE A 61 11.29 10.38 11.33
N LYS A 62 12.11 10.32 10.27
CA LYS A 62 12.79 9.10 9.83
C LYS A 62 13.74 8.55 10.90
N ARG A 63 14.58 9.40 11.52
CA ARG A 63 15.47 9.02 12.62
C ARG A 63 14.68 8.44 13.79
N GLN A 64 13.63 9.13 14.21
CA GLN A 64 12.80 8.69 15.32
C GLN A 64 12.05 7.37 15.02
N LYS A 65 11.60 7.16 13.77
CA LYS A 65 11.01 5.88 13.34
C LYS A 65 12.02 4.73 13.36
N ALA A 66 13.27 4.97 12.95
CA ALA A 66 14.32 3.95 12.99
C ALA A 66 14.61 3.49 14.42
N ILE A 67 14.74 4.43 15.36
CA ILE A 67 14.94 4.13 16.80
C ILE A 67 13.76 3.32 17.37
N ARG A 68 12.52 3.73 17.08
CA ARG A 68 11.33 2.96 17.53
C ARG A 68 11.29 1.56 16.93
N LYS A 69 11.71 1.39 15.67
CA LYS A 69 11.74 0.09 15.00
C LYS A 69 12.79 -0.84 15.63
N SER A 70 13.98 -0.33 15.94
CA SER A 70 15.03 -1.12 16.60
C SER A 70 14.59 -1.56 18.00
N GLN A 71 14.01 -0.66 18.79
CA GLN A 71 13.50 -0.98 20.13
C GLN A 71 12.41 -2.06 20.11
N ARG A 72 11.48 -2.01 19.15
CA ARG A 72 10.43 -3.03 18.99
C ARG A 72 10.96 -4.40 18.56
N GLY A 73 12.08 -4.45 17.84
CA GLY A 73 12.71 -5.71 17.43
C GLY A 73 13.39 -6.45 18.58
N VAL A 74 13.91 -5.70 19.56
CA VAL A 74 14.59 -6.26 20.74
C VAL A 74 13.60 -6.94 21.69
N GLY A 75 12.44 -6.33 21.96
CA GLY A 75 11.43 -6.90 22.86
C GLY A 75 10.76 -8.18 22.36
N ARG A 76 10.76 -8.44 21.04
CA ARG A 76 10.21 -9.68 20.44
C ARG A 76 11.15 -10.89 20.49
N ARG A 77 12.44 -10.68 20.81
CA ARG A 77 13.43 -11.76 21.00
C ARG A 77 13.61 -12.14 22.47
N ALA A 78 13.10 -11.32 23.39
CA ALA A 78 13.23 -11.49 24.83
C ALA A 78 11.96 -12.06 25.51
N ALA A 79 10.98 -12.47 24.71
CA ALA A 79 9.76 -13.18 25.11
C ALA A 79 9.65 -14.45 24.28
#